data_AF-A0A5C7L7S6-F1
#
_entry.id   AF-A0A5C7L7S6-F1
#
_cell.length_a   1.000
_cell.length_b   1.000
_cell.length_c   1.000
_cell.angle_alpha   90.00
_cell.angle_beta   90.00
_cell.angle_gamma   90.00
#
_symmetry.space_group_name_H-M   'P 1'
#
loop_
_entity.id
_entity.type
_entity.pdbx_description
1 polymer ?
#
loop_
_entity_poly.entity_id
_entity_poly.type
_entity_poly.pdbx_seq_one_letter_code
_entity_poly.pdbx_strand_id
1 'polypeptide(L)'
;MNMRLLAVALAAALSTIAVARAAVPPEAQRLLADGHANEALSLIENHLAQNPQDADARLARGTTLARLNRYPEAEREFNDLINENPLRAPPYRELGLLYLRQGDALRARSALETATKLAPGDAAAQVGLGDAYLALSGDAYSLALGAGRKDSATRGKQRGVERLLAGEYPDTDMVVEPTLGAPVPLGETPVTATNLAPAAIVGAADDAATAEISQFLKDWLAAWMSKDIDAYLACYADDFRPEIEPDRASWAQGRRNTIIAAHALRVTAESPRLTRIDATHARLRFEQHYRADLYNGSSIKTLDLVQTAKGWRIARERVESD
;
A
#
# COMPACT_ATOMS: atom_id res chain seq x y z
N MET A 1 42.53 31.29 -55.81
CA MET A 1 42.94 31.79 -54.49
C MET A 1 42.70 30.67 -53.47
N ASN A 2 43.78 29.98 -53.08
CA ASN A 2 44.09 29.12 -51.91
C ASN A 2 42.96 28.24 -51.31
N MET A 3 42.99 26.90 -51.38
CA MET A 3 43.93 25.90 -50.84
C MET A 3 43.98 25.84 -49.30
N ARG A 4 43.35 24.80 -48.69
CA ARG A 4 43.92 23.98 -47.60
C ARG A 4 43.05 22.76 -47.23
N LEU A 5 43.70 21.59 -47.30
CA LEU A 5 43.28 20.28 -46.78
C LEU A 5 43.11 20.32 -45.25
N LEU A 6 42.29 19.43 -44.68
CA LEU A 6 42.79 18.37 -43.79
C LEU A 6 41.66 17.39 -43.37
N ALA A 7 41.95 16.11 -43.53
CA ALA A 7 41.19 14.98 -43.04
C ALA A 7 41.40 14.79 -41.53
N VAL A 8 40.35 14.43 -40.79
CA VAL A 8 40.45 13.56 -39.61
C VAL A 8 39.16 12.73 -39.53
N ALA A 9 39.29 11.45 -39.83
CA ALA A 9 38.37 10.42 -39.40
C ALA A 9 38.44 10.32 -37.87
N LEU A 10 37.32 10.49 -37.16
CA LEU A 10 37.21 10.08 -35.78
C LEU A 10 35.99 9.17 -35.65
N ALA A 11 36.24 7.88 -35.88
CA ALA A 11 35.36 6.82 -35.42
C ALA A 11 35.32 6.89 -33.89
N ALA A 12 34.24 7.45 -33.34
CA ALA A 12 33.95 7.32 -31.92
C ALA A 12 33.53 5.87 -31.67
N ALA A 13 34.51 5.02 -31.37
CA ALA A 13 34.26 3.72 -30.76
C ALA A 13 33.61 3.97 -29.40
N LEU A 14 32.28 3.89 -29.35
CA LEU A 14 31.54 3.70 -28.11
C LEU A 14 31.91 2.31 -27.59
N SER A 15 32.94 2.28 -26.75
CA SER A 15 33.26 1.12 -25.93
C SER A 15 32.09 0.89 -24.98
N THR A 16 31.14 0.06 -25.39
CA THR A 16 30.21 -0.56 -24.44
C THR A 16 31.03 -1.51 -23.59
N ILE A 17 31.58 -1.02 -22.49
CA ILE A 17 31.90 -1.90 -21.38
C ILE A 17 30.56 -2.44 -20.93
N ALA A 18 30.21 -3.63 -21.41
CA ALA A 18 29.22 -4.44 -20.74
C ALA A 18 29.80 -4.72 -19.36
N VAL A 19 29.44 -3.88 -18.38
CA VAL A 19 29.66 -4.21 -16.97
C VAL A 19 28.91 -5.50 -16.78
N ALA A 20 29.65 -6.61 -16.68
CA ALA A 20 29.08 -7.90 -16.34
C ALA A 20 28.28 -7.66 -15.07
N ARG A 21 26.96 -7.84 -15.16
CA ARG A 21 26.05 -7.66 -14.04
C ARG A 21 26.50 -8.68 -12.99
N ALA A 22 27.23 -8.21 -11.98
CA ALA A 22 27.82 -9.08 -10.99
C ALA A 22 26.66 -9.68 -10.19
N ALA A 23 26.42 -10.98 -10.36
CA ALA A 23 25.34 -11.65 -9.65
C ALA A 23 25.68 -11.74 -8.15
N VAL A 24 24.65 -11.82 -7.31
CA VAL A 24 24.80 -12.11 -5.87
C VAL A 24 25.73 -13.32 -5.70
N PRO A 25 26.73 -13.26 -4.79
CA PRO A 25 27.64 -14.38 -4.58
C PRO A 25 26.87 -15.69 -4.34
N PRO A 26 27.06 -16.74 -5.16
CA PRO A 26 26.33 -18.01 -5.01
C PRO A 26 26.52 -18.65 -3.64
N GLU A 27 27.68 -18.42 -3.02
CA GLU A 27 28.00 -18.85 -1.66
C GLU A 27 27.08 -18.22 -0.61
N ALA A 28 26.75 -16.93 -0.75
CA ALA A 28 25.80 -16.28 0.16
C ALA A 28 24.43 -16.96 0.12
N GLN A 29 23.99 -17.39 -1.06
CA GLN A 29 22.70 -18.08 -1.20
C GLN A 29 22.71 -19.48 -0.57
N ARG A 30 23.84 -20.19 -0.64
CA ARG A 30 24.03 -21.47 0.06
C ARG A 30 24.04 -21.29 1.58
N LEU A 31 24.79 -20.31 2.08
CA LEU A 31 24.80 -19.96 3.50
C LEU A 31 23.41 -19.59 4.02
N LEU A 32 22.60 -18.88 3.22
CA LEU A 32 21.20 -18.62 3.57
C LEU A 32 20.39 -19.91 3.69
N ALA A 33 20.52 -20.84 2.75
CA ALA A 33 19.84 -22.14 2.80
C ALA A 33 20.26 -22.95 4.04
N ASP A 34 21.53 -22.87 4.42
CA ASP A 34 22.10 -23.59 5.57
C ASP A 34 21.84 -22.90 6.92
N GLY A 35 21.17 -21.74 6.93
CA GLY A 35 20.83 -20.99 8.14
C GLY A 35 21.92 -20.03 8.64
N HIS A 36 23.07 -19.95 7.97
CA HIS A 36 24.19 -19.08 8.29
C HIS A 36 23.97 -17.64 7.79
N ALA A 37 22.88 -17.01 8.24
CA ALA A 37 22.45 -15.71 7.71
C ALA A 37 23.43 -14.55 7.99
N ASN A 38 24.20 -14.58 9.09
CA ASN A 38 25.21 -13.55 9.38
C ASN A 38 26.41 -13.63 8.43
N GLU A 39 26.85 -14.84 8.08
CA GLU A 39 27.96 -15.05 7.13
C GLU A 39 27.52 -14.66 5.72
N ALA A 40 26.29 -15.05 5.34
CA ALA A 40 25.69 -14.62 4.08
C ALA A 40 25.62 -13.09 3.97
N LEU A 41 25.17 -12.41 5.04
CA LEU A 41 25.11 -10.95 5.08
C LEU A 41 26.49 -10.32 4.84
N SER A 42 27.53 -10.84 5.51
CA SER A 42 28.90 -10.34 5.35
C SER A 42 29.41 -10.47 3.91
N LEU A 43 29.13 -11.61 3.24
CA LEU A 43 29.49 -11.79 1.84
C LEU A 43 28.74 -10.82 0.91
N ILE A 44 27.45 -10.61 1.16
CA ILE A 44 26.61 -9.69 0.40
C ILE A 44 27.11 -8.24 0.58
N GLU A 45 27.45 -7.82 1.80
CA GLU A 45 27.99 -6.50 2.08
C GLU A 45 29.34 -6.26 1.41
N ASN A 46 30.24 -7.25 1.42
CA ASN A 46 31.52 -7.17 0.69
C ASN A 46 31.33 -7.01 -0.82
N HIS A 47 30.35 -7.71 -1.41
CA HIS A 47 30.00 -7.56 -2.81
C HIS A 47 29.46 -6.16 -3.12
N LEU A 48 28.58 -5.65 -2.26
CA LEU A 48 27.98 -4.32 -2.40
C LEU A 48 28.98 -3.18 -2.18
N ALA A 49 30.04 -3.39 -1.40
CA ALA A 49 31.13 -2.42 -1.28
C ALA A 49 31.82 -2.15 -2.63
N GLN A 50 31.87 -3.15 -3.51
CA GLN A 50 32.41 -3.04 -4.87
C GLN A 50 31.32 -2.69 -5.90
N ASN A 51 30.07 -3.08 -5.64
CA ASN A 51 28.94 -2.91 -6.55
C ASN A 51 27.72 -2.26 -5.84
N PRO A 52 27.78 -0.98 -5.44
CA PRO A 52 26.76 -0.38 -4.56
C PRO A 52 25.36 -0.30 -5.17
N GLN A 53 25.27 -0.30 -6.50
CA GLN A 53 24.03 -0.17 -7.28
C GLN A 53 23.46 -1.53 -7.72
N ASP A 54 24.05 -2.64 -7.29
CA ASP A 54 23.50 -3.95 -7.58
C ASP A 54 22.19 -4.17 -6.81
N ALA A 55 21.09 -3.93 -7.51
CA ALA A 55 19.74 -4.06 -6.98
C ALA A 55 19.39 -5.51 -6.57
N ASP A 56 19.99 -6.52 -7.20
CA ASP A 56 19.77 -7.93 -6.84
C ASP A 56 20.49 -8.26 -5.52
N ALA A 57 21.72 -7.76 -5.33
CA ALA A 57 22.44 -7.89 -4.06
C ALA A 57 21.84 -7.04 -2.92
N ARG A 58 21.30 -5.86 -3.21
CA ARG A 58 20.55 -5.06 -2.22
C ARG A 58 19.27 -5.75 -1.78
N LEU A 59 18.54 -6.37 -2.71
CA LEU A 59 17.38 -7.18 -2.38
C LEU A 59 17.79 -8.36 -1.48
N ALA A 60 18.88 -9.05 -1.81
CA ALA A 60 19.44 -10.12 -0.98
C ALA A 60 19.89 -9.65 0.41
N ARG A 61 20.44 -8.43 0.53
CA ARG A 61 20.74 -7.79 1.82
C ARG A 61 19.46 -7.62 2.63
N GLY A 62 18.43 -7.00 2.04
CA GLY A 62 17.13 -6.79 2.68
C GLY A 62 16.48 -8.09 3.17
N THR A 63 16.46 -9.14 2.34
CA THR A 63 15.88 -10.44 2.75
C THR A 63 16.70 -11.12 3.84
N THR A 64 18.03 -11.01 3.80
CA THR A 64 18.91 -11.53 4.85
C THR A 64 18.70 -10.80 6.17
N LEU A 65 18.58 -9.47 6.13
CA LEU A 65 18.24 -8.64 7.30
C LEU A 65 16.90 -9.07 7.90
N ALA A 66 15.88 -9.31 7.07
CA ALA A 66 14.58 -9.81 7.52
C ALA A 66 14.69 -11.17 8.24
N ARG A 67 15.51 -12.10 7.73
CA ARG A 67 15.77 -13.41 8.38
C ARG A 67 16.50 -13.27 9.72
N LEU A 68 17.30 -12.22 9.87
CA LEU A 68 17.98 -11.87 11.11
C LEU A 68 17.09 -11.05 12.08
N ASN A 69 15.80 -10.90 11.79
CA ASN A 69 14.84 -10.06 12.53
C ASN A 69 15.22 -8.57 12.56
N ARG A 70 16.10 -8.11 11.66
CA ARG A 70 16.49 -6.69 11.50
C ARG A 70 15.48 -5.97 10.60
N TYR A 71 14.22 -5.99 11.02
CA TYR A 71 13.10 -5.60 10.17
C TYR A 71 13.12 -4.13 9.70
N PRO A 72 13.43 -3.13 10.54
CA PRO A 72 13.46 -1.73 10.08
C PRO A 72 14.50 -1.48 8.99
N GLU A 73 15.61 -2.24 9.02
CA GLU A 73 16.68 -2.13 8.03
C GLU A 73 16.27 -2.82 6.73
N ALA A 74 15.64 -4.00 6.81
CA ALA A 74 15.08 -4.69 5.65
C ALA A 74 14.00 -3.85 4.93
N GLU A 75 13.08 -3.26 5.69
CA GLU A 75 12.02 -2.39 5.17
C GLU A 75 12.61 -1.19 4.42
N ARG A 76 13.66 -0.57 4.97
CA ARG A 76 14.38 0.53 4.29
C ARG A 76 14.97 0.07 2.96
N GLU A 77 15.66 -1.07 2.92
CA GLU A 77 16.23 -1.61 1.67
C GLU A 77 15.17 -1.81 0.59
N PHE A 78 14.03 -2.42 0.96
CA PHE A 78 12.96 -2.69 0.00
C PHE A 78 12.32 -1.39 -0.49
N ASN A 79 12.09 -0.42 0.40
CA ASN A 79 11.53 0.87 0.02
C ASN A 79 12.48 1.67 -0.88
N ASP A 80 13.78 1.66 -0.61
CA ASP A 80 14.76 2.32 -1.48
C ASP A 80 14.76 1.70 -2.88
N LEU A 81 14.72 0.36 -2.97
CA LEU A 81 14.60 -0.35 -4.25
C LEU A 81 13.29 -0.05 -4.99
N ILE A 82 12.18 0.11 -4.25
CA ILE A 82 10.88 0.52 -4.81
C ILE A 82 10.96 1.95 -5.35
N ASN A 83 11.57 2.88 -4.61
CA ASN A 83 11.70 4.28 -5.02
C ASN A 83 12.54 4.42 -6.29
N GLU A 84 13.59 3.60 -6.43
CA GLU A 84 14.46 3.60 -7.61
C GLU A 84 13.79 2.95 -8.84
N ASN A 85 13.03 1.87 -8.62
CA ASN A 85 12.30 1.20 -9.69
C ASN A 85 10.91 0.73 -9.23
N PRO A 86 9.88 1.59 -9.36
CA PRO A 86 8.53 1.28 -8.91
C PRO A 86 7.84 0.11 -9.64
N LEU A 87 8.37 -0.34 -10.78
CA LEU A 87 7.80 -1.43 -11.58
C LEU A 87 8.46 -2.79 -11.30
N ARG A 88 9.42 -2.83 -10.37
CA ARG A 88 10.11 -4.07 -10.00
C ARG A 88 9.30 -4.82 -8.95
N ALA A 89 8.73 -5.97 -9.31
CA ALA A 89 7.86 -6.76 -8.42
C ALA A 89 8.56 -7.32 -7.15
N PRO A 90 9.79 -7.87 -7.20
CA PRO A 90 10.36 -8.57 -6.04
C PRO A 90 10.46 -7.76 -4.73
N PRO A 91 10.88 -6.47 -4.71
CA PRO A 91 10.83 -5.65 -3.50
C PRO A 91 9.45 -5.57 -2.84
N TYR A 92 8.37 -5.44 -3.62
CA TYR A 92 7.00 -5.43 -3.07
C TYR A 92 6.62 -6.78 -2.47
N ARG A 93 7.01 -7.89 -3.11
CA ARG A 93 6.79 -9.23 -2.56
C ARG A 93 7.51 -9.37 -1.21
N GLU A 94 8.79 -9.06 -1.16
CA GLU A 94 9.58 -9.20 0.08
C GLU A 94 9.08 -8.28 1.20
N LEU A 95 8.66 -7.06 0.85
CA LEU A 95 8.04 -6.13 1.80
C LEU A 95 6.72 -6.67 2.37
N GLY A 96 5.89 -7.28 1.53
CA GLY A 96 4.66 -7.90 1.99
C GLY A 96 4.89 -9.13 2.88
N LEU A 97 5.84 -9.98 2.53
CA LEU A 97 6.27 -11.10 3.37
C LEU A 97 6.88 -10.64 4.71
N LEU A 98 7.60 -9.52 4.71
CA LEU A 98 8.12 -8.88 5.92
C LEU A 98 6.98 -8.44 6.84
N TYR A 99 5.96 -7.77 6.29
CA TYR A 99 4.80 -7.32 7.06
C TYR A 99 3.98 -8.49 7.63
N LEU A 100 3.84 -9.61 6.90
CA LEU A 100 3.22 -10.83 7.44
C LEU A 100 3.95 -11.34 8.68
N ARG A 101 5.29 -11.35 8.68
CA ARG A 101 6.09 -11.75 9.86
C ARG A 101 5.92 -10.81 11.04
N GLN A 102 5.60 -9.55 10.78
CA GLN A 102 5.32 -8.55 11.82
C GLN A 102 3.86 -8.60 12.31
N GLY A 103 3.00 -9.39 11.68
CA GLY A 103 1.56 -9.43 11.95
C GLY A 103 0.76 -8.27 11.33
N ASP A 104 1.37 -7.48 10.44
CA ASP A 104 0.70 -6.36 9.77
C ASP A 104 0.07 -6.82 8.45
N ALA A 105 -1.07 -7.51 8.56
CA ALA A 105 -1.73 -8.12 7.42
C ALA A 105 -2.27 -7.08 6.40
N LEU A 106 -2.59 -5.86 6.85
CA LEU A 106 -3.08 -4.78 5.98
C LEU A 106 -1.97 -4.25 5.06
N ARG A 107 -0.80 -3.91 5.62
CA ARG A 107 0.34 -3.48 4.80
C ARG A 107 0.87 -4.63 3.94
N ALA A 108 0.83 -5.86 4.45
CA ALA A 108 1.18 -7.05 3.68
C ALA A 108 0.31 -7.19 2.42
N ARG A 109 -1.01 -7.15 2.56
CA ARG A 109 -1.96 -7.23 1.42
C ARG A 109 -1.62 -6.20 0.35
N SER A 110 -1.44 -4.93 0.74
CA SER A 110 -1.18 -3.84 -0.22
C SER A 110 0.10 -4.07 -1.04
N ALA A 111 1.19 -4.49 -0.38
CA ALA A 111 2.44 -4.77 -1.07
C ALA A 111 2.34 -6.01 -1.98
N LEU A 112 1.70 -7.08 -1.52
CA LEU A 112 1.54 -8.33 -2.27
C LEU A 112 0.58 -8.19 -3.46
N GLU A 113 -0.49 -7.41 -3.35
CA GLU A 113 -1.33 -7.04 -4.49
C GLU A 113 -0.53 -6.30 -5.57
N THR A 114 0.37 -5.41 -5.17
CA THR A 114 1.23 -4.70 -6.12
C THR A 114 2.19 -5.68 -6.79
N ALA A 115 2.79 -6.59 -6.02
CA ALA A 115 3.69 -7.62 -6.54
C ALA A 115 2.98 -8.55 -7.55
N THR A 116 1.76 -9.03 -7.25
CA THR A 116 1.00 -9.90 -8.15
C THR A 116 0.49 -9.17 -9.39
N LYS A 117 0.23 -7.87 -9.33
CA LYS A 117 -0.08 -7.05 -10.52
C LYS A 117 1.15 -6.91 -11.43
N LEU A 118 2.32 -6.62 -10.86
CA LEU A 118 3.56 -6.46 -11.62
C LEU A 118 4.08 -7.79 -12.16
N ALA A 119 3.85 -8.89 -11.46
CA ALA A 119 4.23 -10.24 -11.86
C ALA A 119 3.10 -11.25 -11.54
N PRO A 120 2.11 -11.40 -12.43
CA PRO A 120 0.96 -12.31 -12.20
C PRO A 120 1.34 -13.78 -11.99
N GLY A 121 2.48 -14.22 -12.51
CA GLY A 121 3.03 -15.57 -12.32
C GLY A 121 3.88 -15.75 -11.07
N ASP A 122 4.04 -14.74 -10.21
CA ASP A 122 4.78 -14.86 -8.96
C ASP A 122 3.96 -15.64 -7.93
N ALA A 123 4.17 -16.96 -7.92
CA ALA A 123 3.49 -17.88 -7.01
C ALA A 123 3.76 -17.54 -5.52
N ALA A 124 4.96 -17.05 -5.18
CA ALA A 124 5.27 -16.69 -3.81
C ALA A 124 4.49 -15.44 -3.36
N ALA A 125 4.31 -14.46 -4.26
CA ALA A 125 3.44 -13.31 -3.98
C ALA A 125 1.96 -13.71 -3.87
N GLN A 126 1.49 -14.66 -4.70
CA GLN A 126 0.12 -15.21 -4.61
C GLN A 126 -0.13 -15.92 -3.27
N VAL A 127 0.81 -16.77 -2.84
CA VAL A 127 0.74 -17.46 -1.53
C VAL A 127 0.72 -16.44 -0.40
N GLY A 128 1.66 -15.49 -0.40
CA GLY A 128 1.69 -14.44 0.62
C GLY A 128 0.41 -13.61 0.65
N LEU A 129 -0.19 -13.32 -0.51
CA LEU A 129 -1.47 -12.61 -0.57
C LEU A 129 -2.62 -13.43 0.05
N GLY A 130 -2.64 -14.74 -0.16
CA GLY A 130 -3.55 -15.66 0.51
C GLY A 130 -3.37 -15.65 2.03
N ASP A 131 -2.13 -15.69 2.51
CA ASP A 131 -1.80 -15.62 3.94
C ASP A 131 -2.23 -14.28 4.56
N ALA A 132 -2.06 -13.18 3.82
CA ALA A 132 -2.54 -11.85 4.24
C ALA A 132 -4.06 -11.82 4.39
N TYR A 133 -4.80 -12.37 3.41
CA TYR A 133 -6.26 -12.46 3.52
C TYR A 133 -6.72 -13.37 4.66
N LEU A 134 -6.01 -14.47 4.89
CA LEU A 134 -6.30 -15.37 5.99
C LEU A 134 -6.11 -14.68 7.35
N ALA A 135 -5.02 -13.93 7.52
CA ALA A 135 -4.76 -13.13 8.72
C ALA A 135 -5.85 -12.07 8.95
N LEU A 136 -6.20 -11.29 7.91
CA LEU A 136 -7.27 -10.28 7.98
C LEU A 136 -8.64 -10.88 8.33
N SER A 137 -8.93 -12.08 7.82
CA SER A 137 -10.15 -12.82 8.16
C SER A 137 -10.18 -13.16 9.65
N GLY A 138 -9.06 -13.60 10.21
CA GLY A 138 -8.90 -13.88 11.64
C GLY A 138 -9.10 -12.64 12.51
N ASP A 139 -8.49 -11.51 12.12
CA ASP A 139 -8.67 -10.23 12.81
C ASP A 139 -10.14 -9.81 12.81
N ALA A 140 -10.82 -9.90 11.67
CA ALA A 140 -12.23 -9.53 11.54
C ALA A 140 -13.15 -10.41 12.41
N TYR A 141 -12.93 -11.73 12.43
CA TYR A 141 -13.71 -12.63 13.29
C TYR A 141 -13.44 -12.39 14.78
N SER A 142 -12.18 -12.13 15.16
CA SER A 142 -11.80 -11.77 16.53
C SER A 142 -12.52 -10.49 16.97
N LEU A 143 -12.49 -9.45 16.14
CA LEU A 143 -13.22 -8.20 16.38
C LEU A 143 -14.72 -8.43 16.54
N ALA A 144 -15.35 -9.22 15.65
CA ALA A 144 -16.77 -9.51 15.73
C ALA A 144 -17.14 -10.22 17.05
N LEU A 145 -16.34 -11.20 17.48
CA LEU A 145 -16.55 -11.91 18.76
C LEU A 145 -16.37 -10.96 19.96
N GLY A 146 -15.35 -10.10 19.92
CA GLY A 146 -15.12 -9.06 20.94
C GLY A 146 -16.26 -8.04 21.02
N ALA A 147 -16.89 -7.70 19.90
CA ALA A 147 -18.05 -6.81 19.81
C ALA A 147 -19.37 -7.45 20.28
N GLY A 148 -19.34 -8.68 20.83
CA GLY A 148 -20.50 -9.32 21.45
C GLY A 148 -21.26 -10.29 20.55
N ARG A 149 -20.76 -10.61 19.35
CA ARG A 149 -21.27 -11.71 18.52
C ARG A 149 -21.05 -13.04 19.28
N LYS A 150 -22.11 -13.84 19.47
CA LYS A 150 -22.05 -15.07 20.31
C LYS A 150 -22.24 -16.41 19.60
N ASP A 151 -22.65 -16.44 18.33
CA ASP A 151 -22.98 -17.71 17.71
C ASP A 151 -21.75 -18.59 17.42
N SER A 152 -22.01 -19.90 17.39
CA SER A 152 -20.99 -20.94 17.24
C SER A 152 -20.31 -20.92 15.87
N ALA A 153 -20.93 -20.34 14.84
CA ALA A 153 -20.42 -20.39 13.48
C ALA A 153 -19.12 -19.60 13.32
N THR A 154 -19.03 -18.32 13.73
CA THR A 154 -17.72 -17.61 13.61
C THR A 154 -16.74 -17.99 14.70
N ARG A 155 -17.17 -18.57 15.82
CA ARG A 155 -16.20 -19.26 16.70
C ARG A 155 -15.58 -20.48 16.01
N GLY A 156 -16.34 -21.16 15.17
CA GLY A 156 -15.84 -22.21 14.27
C GLY A 156 -14.88 -21.66 13.22
N LYS A 157 -15.29 -20.61 12.49
CA LYS A 157 -14.47 -19.96 11.45
C LYS A 157 -13.17 -19.40 12.02
N GLN A 158 -13.23 -18.70 13.15
CA GLN A 158 -12.07 -18.16 13.85
C GLN A 158 -11.05 -19.26 14.19
N ARG A 159 -11.51 -20.35 14.82
CA ARG A 159 -10.63 -21.49 15.11
C ARG A 159 -10.06 -22.14 13.86
N GLY A 160 -10.83 -22.19 12.77
CA GLY A 160 -10.34 -22.68 11.48
C GLY A 160 -9.20 -21.82 10.93
N VAL A 161 -9.37 -20.49 10.97
CA VAL A 161 -8.34 -19.54 10.56
C VAL A 161 -7.09 -19.64 11.45
N GLU A 162 -7.27 -19.66 12.77
CA GLU A 162 -6.17 -19.80 13.74
C GLU A 162 -5.33 -21.06 13.49
N ARG A 163 -5.98 -22.19 13.17
CA ARG A 163 -5.28 -23.44 12.83
C ARG A 163 -4.48 -23.32 11.54
N LEU A 164 -5.09 -22.76 10.49
CA LEU A 164 -4.38 -22.56 9.22
C LEU A 164 -3.16 -21.63 9.39
N LEU A 165 -3.30 -20.54 10.15
CA LEU A 165 -2.18 -19.63 10.48
C LEU A 165 -1.10 -20.31 11.32
N ALA A 166 -1.47 -21.27 12.18
CA ALA A 166 -0.53 -22.09 12.95
C ALA A 166 0.14 -23.20 12.11
N GLY A 167 -0.18 -23.31 10.82
CA GLY A 167 0.30 -24.41 9.96
C GLY A 167 -0.35 -25.76 10.28
N GLU A 168 -1.46 -25.77 11.00
CA GLU A 168 -2.26 -26.95 11.28
C GLU A 168 -3.32 -27.14 10.18
N TYR A 169 -2.96 -27.94 9.18
CA TYR A 169 -3.88 -28.30 8.11
C TYR A 169 -4.75 -29.49 8.53
N PRO A 170 -6.08 -29.46 8.32
CA PRO A 170 -6.92 -30.63 8.56
C PRO A 170 -6.46 -31.79 7.66
N ASP A 171 -6.45 -33.01 8.19
CA ASP A 171 -6.23 -34.23 7.39
C ASP A 171 -7.21 -34.23 6.21
N THR A 172 -6.68 -34.52 5.02
CA THR A 172 -7.25 -34.28 3.68
C THR A 172 -8.57 -35.01 3.36
N ASP A 173 -9.20 -35.71 4.30
CA ASP A 173 -10.38 -36.53 4.06
C ASP A 173 -11.72 -35.80 4.23
N MET A 174 -11.71 -34.50 4.53
CA MET A 174 -12.93 -33.69 4.67
C MET A 174 -13.01 -32.60 3.61
N VAL A 175 -13.05 -32.99 2.34
CA VAL A 175 -13.44 -32.09 1.24
C VAL A 175 -14.95 -31.87 1.32
N VAL A 176 -15.38 -30.94 2.18
CA VAL A 176 -16.60 -30.21 1.88
C VAL A 176 -16.16 -29.14 0.91
N GLU A 177 -16.36 -29.36 -0.40
CA GLU A 177 -16.22 -28.27 -1.36
C GLU A 177 -17.15 -27.14 -0.90
N PRO A 178 -16.62 -25.97 -0.51
CA PRO A 178 -17.49 -24.83 -0.40
C PRO A 178 -18.03 -24.59 -1.81
N THR A 179 -19.35 -24.57 -1.96
CA THR A 179 -19.99 -24.06 -3.18
C THR A 179 -19.82 -22.53 -3.21
N LEU A 180 -18.56 -22.10 -3.25
CA LEU A 180 -18.21 -20.80 -3.79
C LEU A 180 -18.50 -20.94 -5.28
N GLY A 181 -19.48 -20.18 -5.79
CA GLY A 181 -19.62 -20.02 -7.22
C GLY A 181 -18.25 -19.69 -7.81
N ALA A 182 -17.97 -20.19 -9.02
CA ALA A 182 -16.67 -20.04 -9.67
C ALA A 182 -16.10 -18.64 -9.38
N PRO A 183 -14.84 -18.50 -8.92
CA PRO A 183 -14.25 -17.19 -8.73
C PRO A 183 -14.48 -16.44 -10.02
N VAL A 184 -15.25 -15.35 -9.96
CA VAL A 184 -15.44 -14.50 -11.12
C VAL A 184 -14.02 -14.16 -11.54
N PRO A 185 -13.58 -14.50 -12.77
CA PRO A 185 -12.27 -14.09 -13.21
C PRO A 185 -12.18 -12.59 -12.93
N LEU A 186 -11.02 -12.10 -12.50
CA LEU A 186 -10.70 -10.68 -12.49
C LEU A 186 -10.64 -10.20 -13.94
N GLY A 187 -11.75 -10.35 -14.65
CA GLY A 187 -12.03 -9.81 -15.96
C GLY A 187 -12.43 -8.38 -15.70
N GLU A 188 -11.72 -7.49 -16.36
CA GLU A 188 -12.12 -6.13 -16.60
C GLU A 188 -13.53 -6.14 -17.20
N THR A 189 -14.56 -6.15 -16.36
CA THR A 189 -15.90 -5.82 -16.82
C THR A 189 -15.97 -4.30 -16.81
N PRO A 190 -16.12 -3.65 -17.97
CA PRO A 190 -16.28 -2.21 -18.03
C PRO A 190 -17.69 -1.90 -17.53
N VAL A 191 -17.84 -1.77 -16.20
CA VAL A 191 -19.04 -1.11 -15.66
C VAL A 191 -18.94 0.34 -16.12
N THR A 192 -19.82 0.71 -17.04
CA THR A 192 -19.87 2.04 -17.63
C THR A 192 -20.12 3.04 -16.51
N ALA A 193 -19.07 3.76 -16.11
CA ALA A 193 -19.12 4.77 -15.08
C ALA A 193 -19.96 5.96 -15.58
N THR A 194 -21.22 6.00 -15.18
CA THR A 194 -22.01 7.23 -15.34
C THR A 194 -21.42 8.26 -14.38
N ASN A 195 -21.02 9.40 -14.93
CA ASN A 195 -20.39 10.49 -14.22
C ASN A 195 -21.39 11.13 -13.24
N LEU A 196 -21.43 10.67 -11.99
CA LEU A 196 -22.25 11.29 -10.95
C LEU A 196 -21.38 12.26 -10.14
N ALA A 197 -21.81 13.52 -10.11
CA ALA A 197 -21.29 14.56 -9.23
C ALA A 197 -21.49 14.13 -7.76
N PRO A 198 -20.66 14.64 -6.80
CA PRO A 198 -20.83 14.32 -5.39
C PRO A 198 -22.25 14.65 -4.90
N ALA A 199 -22.87 13.70 -4.21
CA ALA A 199 -24.23 13.81 -3.70
C ALA A 199 -24.35 14.93 -2.64
N ALA A 200 -25.51 15.58 -2.56
CA ALA A 200 -25.78 16.61 -1.56
C ALA A 200 -25.65 16.06 -0.14
N ILE A 201 -25.15 16.88 0.79
CA ILE A 201 -25.01 16.50 2.20
C ILE A 201 -26.40 16.35 2.83
N VAL A 202 -26.68 15.18 3.41
CA VAL A 202 -27.96 14.88 4.07
C VAL A 202 -27.82 15.04 5.59
N GLY A 203 -28.75 15.75 6.22
CA GLY A 203 -28.90 15.80 7.68
C GLY A 203 -28.33 17.03 8.39
N ALA A 204 -27.93 18.06 7.65
CA ALA A 204 -27.47 19.33 8.22
C ALA A 204 -28.51 20.45 8.06
N ALA A 205 -28.47 21.43 8.95
CA ALA A 205 -29.27 22.65 8.82
C ALA A 205 -28.82 23.41 7.56
N ASP A 206 -29.77 24.07 6.89
CA ASP A 206 -29.48 24.87 5.69
C ASP A 206 -28.84 26.21 6.10
N ASP A 207 -27.60 26.13 6.60
CA ASP A 207 -26.85 27.24 7.19
C ASP A 207 -25.49 27.44 6.53
N ALA A 208 -24.90 28.62 6.76
CA ALA A 208 -23.63 29.01 6.16
C ALA A 208 -22.50 28.01 6.46
N ALA A 209 -22.48 27.42 7.65
CA ALA A 209 -21.44 26.47 8.02
C ALA A 209 -21.57 25.14 7.26
N THR A 210 -22.79 24.71 6.95
CA THR A 210 -23.07 23.54 6.10
C THR A 210 -22.65 23.78 4.66
N ALA A 211 -22.87 24.99 4.14
CA ALA A 211 -22.37 25.40 2.83
C ALA A 211 -20.83 25.42 2.77
N GLU A 212 -20.17 25.96 3.80
CA GLU A 212 -18.70 25.97 3.93
C GLU A 212 -18.11 24.55 3.99
N ILE A 213 -18.70 23.65 4.79
CA ILE A 213 -18.24 22.26 4.89
C ILE A 213 -18.49 21.49 3.58
N SER A 214 -19.60 21.78 2.90
CA SER A 214 -19.87 21.23 1.57
C SER A 214 -18.83 21.66 0.55
N GLN A 215 -18.41 22.93 0.59
CA GLN A 215 -17.35 23.42 -0.28
C GLN A 215 -16.00 22.82 0.09
N PHE A 216 -15.69 22.74 1.39
CA PHE A 216 -14.48 22.07 1.89
C PHE A 216 -14.36 20.63 1.37
N LEU A 217 -15.43 19.83 1.41
CA LEU A 217 -15.41 18.46 0.90
C LEU A 217 -15.09 18.42 -0.61
N LYS A 218 -15.67 19.33 -1.39
CA LYS A 218 -15.41 19.42 -2.84
C LYS A 218 -13.95 19.79 -3.11
N ASP A 219 -13.42 20.76 -2.38
CA ASP A 219 -12.06 21.24 -2.54
C ASP A 219 -11.04 20.16 -2.14
N TRP A 220 -11.30 19.43 -1.05
CA TRP A 220 -10.46 18.30 -0.62
C TRP A 220 -10.42 17.17 -1.66
N LEU A 221 -11.57 16.79 -2.22
CA LEU A 221 -11.64 15.81 -3.31
C LEU A 221 -10.95 16.30 -4.58
N ALA A 222 -11.12 17.57 -4.94
CA ALA A 222 -10.50 18.18 -6.11
C ALA A 222 -8.98 18.26 -6.00
N ALA A 223 -8.45 18.66 -4.83
CA ALA A 223 -7.02 18.67 -4.56
C ALA A 223 -6.43 17.25 -4.70
N TRP A 224 -7.14 16.25 -4.19
CA TRP A 224 -6.72 14.86 -4.33
C TRP A 224 -6.70 14.40 -5.78
N MET A 225 -7.79 14.62 -6.53
CA MET A 225 -7.91 14.20 -7.94
C MET A 225 -6.95 14.94 -8.89
N SER A 226 -6.63 16.20 -8.60
CA SER A 226 -5.63 16.97 -9.35
C SER A 226 -4.19 16.64 -8.95
N LYS A 227 -4.01 15.80 -7.92
CA LYS A 227 -2.72 15.48 -7.30
C LYS A 227 -1.97 16.72 -6.78
N ASP A 228 -2.70 17.79 -6.48
CA ASP A 228 -2.16 18.95 -5.79
C ASP A 228 -1.98 18.58 -4.31
N ILE A 229 -0.78 18.05 -4.03
CA ILE A 229 -0.49 17.47 -2.73
C ILE A 229 -0.40 18.54 -1.64
N ASP A 230 -0.01 19.76 -1.99
CA ASP A 230 0.09 20.85 -1.03
C ASP A 230 -1.30 21.36 -0.67
N ALA A 231 -2.21 21.51 -1.64
CA ALA A 231 -3.61 21.82 -1.38
C ALA A 231 -4.32 20.71 -0.59
N TYR A 232 -4.03 19.44 -0.90
CA TYR A 232 -4.56 18.29 -0.16
C TYR A 232 -4.10 18.31 1.30
N LEU A 233 -2.79 18.44 1.56
CA LEU A 233 -2.23 18.48 2.91
C LEU A 233 -2.67 19.72 3.69
N ALA A 234 -2.95 20.83 3.00
CA ALA A 234 -3.48 22.05 3.60
C ALA A 234 -4.92 21.90 4.11
N CYS A 235 -5.66 20.86 3.73
CA CYS A 235 -6.99 20.55 4.26
C CYS A 235 -6.95 19.97 5.68
N TYR A 236 -5.77 19.58 6.17
CA TYR A 236 -5.58 18.99 7.50
C TYR A 236 -5.10 20.04 8.49
N ALA A 237 -5.58 19.95 9.73
CA ALA A 237 -5.19 20.86 10.80
C ALA A 237 -3.71 20.68 11.18
N ASP A 238 -3.10 21.71 11.77
CA ASP A 238 -1.70 21.68 12.17
C ASP A 238 -1.44 20.64 13.27
N ASP A 239 -2.43 20.39 14.12
CA ASP A 239 -2.43 19.38 15.20
C ASP A 239 -3.00 18.02 14.78
N PHE A 240 -3.24 17.80 13.48
CA PHE A 240 -3.74 16.54 12.95
C PHE A 240 -2.91 15.34 13.44
N ARG A 241 -3.63 14.29 13.85
CA ARG A 241 -3.05 13.00 14.29
C ARG A 241 -3.52 11.89 13.35
N PRO A 242 -2.62 11.28 12.56
CA PRO A 242 -2.97 10.10 11.79
C PRO A 242 -3.33 8.93 12.71
N GLU A 243 -4.22 8.06 12.24
CA GLU A 243 -4.71 6.91 13.01
C GLU A 243 -3.69 5.77 13.05
N ILE A 244 -2.88 5.61 11.99
CA ILE A 244 -1.97 4.47 11.80
C ILE A 244 -0.52 4.91 11.92
N GLU A 245 -0.12 5.96 11.21
CA GLU A 245 1.26 6.42 11.18
C GLU A 245 1.69 7.09 12.49
N PRO A 246 2.98 7.04 12.86
CA PRO A 246 3.46 7.57 14.14
C PRO A 246 3.35 9.10 14.26
N ASP A 247 3.42 9.81 13.12
CA ASP A 247 3.40 11.26 13.08
C ASP A 247 2.89 11.81 11.75
N ARG A 248 2.51 13.10 11.76
CA ARG A 248 1.96 13.81 10.60
C ARG A 248 2.94 13.89 9.42
N ALA A 249 4.25 13.99 9.68
CA ALA A 249 5.23 14.09 8.60
C ALA A 249 5.38 12.76 7.86
N SER A 250 5.46 11.65 8.59
CA SER A 250 5.47 10.29 8.05
C SER A 250 4.21 9.99 7.22
N TRP A 251 3.03 10.33 7.76
CA TRP A 251 1.76 10.22 7.04
C TRP A 251 1.72 11.08 5.77
N ALA A 252 2.13 12.35 5.85
CA ALA A 252 2.13 13.26 4.70
C ALA A 252 3.06 12.77 3.58
N GLN A 253 4.20 12.18 3.94
CA GLN A 253 5.10 11.58 2.97
C GLN A 253 4.50 10.34 2.30
N GLY A 254 3.83 9.47 3.07
CA GLY A 254 3.08 8.34 2.51
C GLY A 254 1.99 8.79 1.52
N ARG A 255 1.28 9.87 1.83
CA ARG A 255 0.28 10.47 0.93
C ARG A 255 0.91 11.04 -0.34
N ARG A 256 2.05 11.75 -0.24
CA ARG A 256 2.80 12.21 -1.43
C ARG A 256 3.14 11.05 -2.36
N ASN A 257 3.73 10.00 -1.81
CA ASN A 257 4.16 8.85 -2.58
C ASN A 257 2.98 8.15 -3.28
N THR A 258 1.87 7.93 -2.56
CA THR A 258 0.70 7.22 -3.08
C THR A 258 -0.13 8.05 -4.07
N ILE A 259 -0.34 9.33 -3.80
CA ILE A 259 -1.15 10.22 -4.66
C ILE A 259 -0.43 10.54 -5.96
N ILE A 260 0.90 10.76 -5.91
CA ILE A 260 1.71 11.05 -7.11
C ILE A 260 1.87 9.79 -7.97
N ALA A 261 2.00 8.60 -7.36
CA ALA A 261 2.23 7.35 -8.08
C ALA A 261 1.03 6.87 -8.92
N ALA A 262 -0.20 7.27 -8.59
CA ALA A 262 -1.38 6.95 -9.41
C ALA A 262 -1.30 7.68 -10.76
N HIS A 263 -1.53 7.01 -11.90
CA HIS A 263 -1.55 7.66 -13.22
C HIS A 263 -2.89 8.36 -13.47
N ALA A 264 -4.01 7.65 -13.31
CA ALA A 264 -5.36 8.21 -13.25
C ALA A 264 -5.94 8.05 -11.83
N LEU A 265 -6.49 9.12 -11.27
CA LEU A 265 -7.05 9.12 -9.91
C LEU A 265 -8.45 9.72 -9.92
N ARG A 266 -9.42 8.94 -9.44
CA ARG A 266 -10.80 9.37 -9.23
C ARG A 266 -11.20 9.04 -7.80
N VAL A 267 -11.64 10.05 -7.07
CA VAL A 267 -12.13 9.90 -5.71
C VAL A 267 -13.48 10.59 -5.63
N THR A 268 -14.49 9.89 -5.11
CA THR A 268 -15.83 10.45 -4.93
C THR A 268 -16.31 10.20 -3.51
N ALA A 269 -17.17 11.09 -3.01
CA ALA A 269 -17.86 10.94 -1.75
C ALA A 269 -19.35 10.75 -2.02
N GLU A 270 -19.89 9.63 -1.58
CA GLU A 270 -21.29 9.26 -1.70
C GLU A 270 -21.99 9.37 -0.35
N SER A 271 -23.25 9.79 -0.39
CA SER A 271 -24.13 9.95 0.77
C SER A 271 -23.47 10.67 1.98
N PRO A 272 -22.86 11.86 1.79
CA PRO A 272 -22.24 12.56 2.90
C PRO A 272 -23.26 12.97 3.96
N ARG A 273 -22.97 12.62 5.21
CA ARG A 273 -23.75 12.94 6.40
C ARG A 273 -22.95 13.84 7.30
N LEU A 274 -23.51 15.00 7.59
CA LEU A 274 -22.89 15.99 8.46
C LEU A 274 -23.62 16.03 9.81
N THR A 275 -22.86 15.88 10.89
CA THR A 275 -23.31 16.06 12.26
C THR A 275 -22.58 17.24 12.87
N ARG A 276 -23.30 18.31 13.23
CA ARG A 276 -22.75 19.44 14.00
C ARG A 276 -22.48 18.97 15.43
N ILE A 277 -21.26 19.16 15.92
CA ILE A 277 -20.90 18.88 17.32
C ILE A 277 -21.06 20.16 18.13
N ASP A 278 -20.48 21.26 17.65
CA ASP A 278 -20.63 22.60 18.21
C ASP A 278 -20.43 23.69 17.12
N ALA A 279 -20.18 24.95 17.52
CA ALA A 279 -19.95 26.06 16.59
C ALA A 279 -18.66 25.90 15.75
N THR A 280 -17.65 25.26 16.33
CA THR A 280 -16.29 25.10 15.79
C THR A 280 -15.96 23.66 15.39
N HIS A 281 -16.76 22.67 15.76
CA HIS A 281 -16.54 21.26 15.45
C HIS A 281 -17.71 20.62 14.73
N ALA A 282 -17.39 19.77 13.77
CA ALA A 282 -18.36 18.99 13.03
C ALA A 282 -17.80 17.61 12.68
N ARG A 283 -18.67 16.66 12.41
CA ARG A 283 -18.31 15.33 11.92
C ARG A 283 -18.95 15.10 10.57
N LEU A 284 -18.13 14.73 9.59
CA LEU A 284 -18.57 14.38 8.25
C LEU A 284 -18.31 12.88 8.04
N ARG A 285 -19.35 12.13 7.69
CA ARG A 285 -19.25 10.71 7.38
C ARG A 285 -19.79 10.43 5.98
N PHE A 286 -19.04 9.72 5.15
CA PHE A 286 -19.45 9.39 3.78
C PHE A 286 -18.84 8.07 3.33
N GLU A 287 -19.42 7.50 2.29
CA GLU A 287 -18.80 6.39 1.56
C GLU A 287 -17.86 6.99 0.51
N GLN A 288 -16.59 6.62 0.58
CA GLN A 288 -15.58 7.05 -0.36
C GLN A 288 -15.35 5.95 -1.38
N HIS A 289 -15.59 6.27 -2.65
CA HIS A 289 -15.13 5.42 -3.75
C HIS A 289 -13.83 5.96 -4.29
N TYR A 290 -12.79 5.15 -4.17
CA TYR A 290 -11.48 5.40 -4.73
C TYR A 290 -11.30 4.54 -5.98
N ARG A 291 -10.79 5.16 -7.04
CA ARG A 291 -10.34 4.46 -8.24
C ARG A 291 -9.03 5.06 -8.70
N ALA A 292 -7.96 4.28 -8.63
CA ALA A 292 -6.74 4.50 -9.39
C ALA A 292 -6.56 3.36 -10.38
N ASP A 293 -5.76 3.56 -11.43
CA ASP A 293 -5.45 2.64 -12.54
C ASP A 293 -5.94 1.18 -12.36
N LEU A 294 -5.38 0.48 -11.37
CA LEU A 294 -5.62 -0.94 -11.08
C LEU A 294 -6.17 -1.21 -9.66
N TYR A 295 -6.69 -0.19 -8.98
CA TYR A 295 -7.30 -0.33 -7.66
C TYR A 295 -8.61 0.46 -7.62
N ASN A 296 -9.70 -0.27 -7.40
CA ASN A 296 -10.99 0.26 -7.01
C ASN A 296 -11.27 -0.19 -5.58
N GLY A 297 -11.87 0.67 -4.79
CA GLY A 297 -12.24 0.33 -3.42
C GLY A 297 -13.24 1.33 -2.89
N SER A 298 -14.20 0.85 -2.12
CA SER A 298 -15.00 1.69 -1.24
C SER A 298 -14.41 1.66 0.16
N SER A 299 -14.54 2.76 0.88
CA SER A 299 -14.32 2.78 2.32
C SER A 299 -15.27 3.77 2.95
N ILE A 300 -15.67 3.51 4.18
CA ILE A 300 -16.35 4.50 4.96
C ILE A 300 -15.29 5.45 5.54
N LYS A 301 -15.48 6.75 5.28
CA LYS A 301 -14.67 7.81 5.87
C LYS A 301 -15.46 8.54 6.93
N THR A 302 -14.81 8.77 8.08
CA THR A 302 -15.28 9.69 9.11
C THR A 302 -14.23 10.75 9.35
N LEU A 303 -14.56 12.00 9.05
CA LEU A 303 -13.72 13.17 9.28
C LEU A 303 -14.26 13.97 10.47
N ASP A 304 -13.44 14.14 11.50
CA ASP A 304 -13.70 15.12 12.55
C ASP A 304 -13.06 16.45 12.12
N LEU A 305 -13.92 17.46 11.91
CA LEU A 305 -13.55 18.77 11.39
C LEU A 305 -13.50 19.82 12.51
N VAL A 306 -12.57 20.75 12.38
CA VAL A 306 -12.41 21.92 13.25
C VAL A 306 -12.38 23.21 12.42
N GLN A 307 -13.07 24.25 12.88
CA GLN A 307 -13.04 25.57 12.25
C GLN A 307 -11.79 26.33 12.69
N THR A 308 -10.99 26.75 11.72
CA THR A 308 -9.76 27.51 11.95
C THR A 308 -9.85 28.89 11.30
N ALA A 309 -8.85 29.76 11.52
CA ALA A 309 -8.73 31.03 10.81
C ALA A 309 -8.61 30.87 9.28
N LYS A 310 -8.24 29.66 8.80
CA LYS A 310 -8.14 29.33 7.37
C LYS A 310 -9.38 28.58 6.85
N GLY A 311 -10.44 28.48 7.64
CA GLY A 311 -11.66 27.69 7.38
C GLY A 311 -11.62 26.30 8.02
N TRP A 312 -12.56 25.44 7.64
CA TRP A 312 -12.68 24.07 8.15
C TRP A 312 -11.45 23.23 7.79
N ARG A 313 -10.95 22.44 8.76
CA ARG A 313 -9.80 21.54 8.60
C ARG A 313 -10.07 20.18 9.25
N ILE A 314 -9.44 19.13 8.72
CA ILE A 314 -9.51 17.78 9.28
C ILE A 314 -8.59 17.70 10.50
N ALA A 315 -9.18 17.53 11.67
CA ALA A 315 -8.45 17.29 12.91
C ALA A 315 -8.16 15.79 13.12
N ARG A 316 -9.09 14.92 12.70
CA ARG A 316 -8.91 13.46 12.69
C ARG A 316 -9.60 12.84 11.49
N GLU A 317 -9.00 11.79 10.94
CA GLU A 317 -9.54 10.96 9.87
C GLU A 317 -9.57 9.52 10.34
N ARG A 318 -10.73 8.85 10.17
CA ARG A 318 -10.90 7.41 10.42
C ARG A 318 -11.39 6.71 9.17
N VAL A 319 -10.94 5.47 9.00
CA VAL A 319 -11.27 4.63 7.84
C VAL A 319 -11.83 3.30 8.30
N GLU A 320 -13.09 3.04 7.98
CA GLU A 320 -13.72 1.74 8.13
C GLU A 320 -13.70 1.07 6.75
N SER A 321 -13.09 -0.11 6.64
CA SER A 321 -13.19 -0.92 5.42
C SER A 321 -14.52 -1.67 5.44
N ASP A 322 -15.24 -1.70 4.32
CA ASP A 322 -16.37 -2.63 4.13
C ASP A 322 -15.90 -4.09 4.13
#